data_AF-W2SY19-F1
#
_entry.id   AF-W2SY19-F1
#
_cell.length_a   1.000
_cell.length_b   1.000
_cell.length_c   1.000
_cell.angle_alpha   90.00
_cell.angle_beta   90.00
_cell.angle_gamma   90.00
#
_symmetry.space_group_name_H-M   'P 1'
#
loop_
_entity.id
_entity.type
_entity.pdbx_description
1 polymer ?
#
loop_
_entity_poly.entity_id
_entity_poly.type
_entity_poly.pdbx_seq_one_letter_code
_entity_poly.pdbx_strand_id
1 'polypeptide(L)'
;MTEVQILIIRIEELELANRKATLQMKNMRKELREKNKKIEELTSLVTFLQKSKVNGENDEKPTVAQESVALRGLDIIKRNQLLEQTVRTNAERALLCSFFEAAEPKPTETIVAIIDAAFTNAIDVLLMRPDLFDDFVDNELRLFLLDIRNAKRILLDVMLSHPEYVPRAWGGDTLAKRQREEKELLEKCHTPKASSPEKRKLTLKQYPN
;
A
#
# COMPACT_ATOMS: atom_id res chain seq x y z
N MET A 1 23.69 -78.87 0.89
CA MET A 1 24.52 -77.69 0.59
C MET A 1 25.49 -77.49 1.74
N THR A 2 26.75 -77.20 1.46
CA THR A 2 27.74 -76.84 2.49
C THR A 2 27.58 -75.36 2.87
N GLU A 3 27.94 -74.98 4.09
CA GLU A 3 27.87 -73.57 4.57
C GLU A 3 28.59 -72.60 3.62
N VAL A 4 29.68 -73.06 3.00
CA VAL A 4 30.43 -72.30 1.99
C VAL A 4 29.59 -71.95 0.76
N GLN A 5 28.73 -72.87 0.28
CA GLN A 5 27.85 -72.60 -0.87
C GLN A 5 26.78 -71.55 -0.54
N ILE A 6 26.26 -71.56 0.68
CA ILE A 6 25.28 -70.58 1.16
C ILE A 6 25.90 -69.18 1.22
N LEU A 7 27.15 -69.08 1.70
CA LEU A 7 27.88 -67.81 1.75
C LEU A 7 28.18 -67.25 0.36
N ILE A 8 28.53 -68.09 -0.62
CA ILE A 8 28.78 -67.65 -2.00
C ILE A 8 27.51 -67.05 -2.63
N ILE A 9 26.36 -67.73 -2.52
CA ILE A 9 25.09 -67.22 -3.03
C ILE A 9 24.75 -65.87 -2.38
N ARG A 10 24.96 -65.75 -1.07
CA ARG A 10 24.68 -64.50 -0.35
C ARG A 10 25.60 -63.35 -0.79
N ILE A 11 26.87 -63.64 -1.09
CA ILE A 11 27.81 -62.64 -1.63
C ILE A 11 27.32 -62.15 -2.99
N GLU A 12 26.93 -63.06 -3.89
CA GLU A 12 26.42 -62.70 -5.22
C GLU A 12 25.14 -61.85 -5.14
N GLU A 13 24.21 -62.20 -4.24
CA GLU A 13 23.00 -61.40 -3.97
C GLU A 13 23.34 -59.99 -3.49
N LEU A 14 24.27 -59.88 -2.53
CA LEU A 14 24.70 -58.60 -1.98
C LEU A 14 25.42 -57.75 -3.02
N GLU A 15 26.26 -58.36 -3.87
CA GLU A 15 26.92 -57.67 -4.97
C GLU A 15 25.90 -57.13 -5.99
N LEU A 16 24.89 -57.93 -6.35
CA LEU A 16 23.83 -57.50 -7.26
C LEU A 16 23.01 -56.34 -6.68
N ALA A 17 22.64 -56.44 -5.40
CA ALA A 17 21.93 -55.39 -4.68
C ALA A 17 22.77 -54.10 -4.61
N ASN A 18 24.07 -54.21 -4.37
CA ASN A 18 24.97 -53.07 -4.30
C ASN A 18 25.15 -52.38 -5.67
N ARG A 19 25.24 -53.15 -6.76
CA ARG A 19 25.24 -52.62 -8.14
C ARG A 19 23.95 -51.85 -8.43
N LYS A 20 22.79 -52.39 -8.04
CA LYS A 20 21.48 -51.73 -8.23
C LYS A 20 21.38 -50.44 -7.43
N ALA A 21 21.77 -50.45 -6.15
CA ALA A 21 21.78 -49.27 -5.29
C ALA A 21 22.71 -48.17 -5.85
N THR A 22 23.88 -48.55 -6.35
CA THR A 22 24.84 -47.61 -6.96
C THR A 22 24.27 -46.93 -8.20
N LEU A 23 23.57 -47.67 -9.07
CA LEU A 23 22.90 -47.10 -10.24
C LEU A 23 21.77 -46.14 -9.83
N GLN A 24 20.97 -46.52 -8.83
CA GLN A 24 19.88 -45.70 -8.34
C GLN A 24 20.39 -44.38 -7.73
N MET A 25 21.48 -44.43 -6.94
CA MET A 25 22.16 -43.24 -6.42
C MET A 25 22.69 -42.34 -7.54
N LYS A 26 23.26 -42.90 -8.62
CA LYS A 26 23.72 -42.10 -9.76
C LYS A 26 22.57 -41.36 -10.44
N ASN A 27 21.43 -42.02 -10.63
CA ASN A 27 20.24 -41.41 -11.21
C ASN A 27 19.70 -40.28 -10.32
N MET A 28 19.54 -40.52 -9.02
CA MET A 28 19.09 -39.49 -8.07
C MET A 28 20.04 -38.29 -8.03
N ARG A 29 21.36 -38.51 -8.06
CA ARG A 29 22.36 -37.42 -8.13
C ARG A 29 22.28 -36.62 -9.43
N LYS A 30 21.86 -37.22 -10.54
CA LYS A 30 21.64 -36.51 -11.80
C LYS A 30 20.40 -35.62 -11.69
N GLU A 31 19.29 -36.18 -11.23
CA GLU A 31 18.03 -35.45 -11.05
C GLU A 31 18.19 -34.27 -10.07
N LEU A 32 18.93 -34.48 -8.98
CA LEU A 32 19.19 -33.43 -7.99
C LEU A 32 19.99 -32.26 -8.58
N ARG A 33 20.94 -32.53 -9.49
CA ARG A 33 21.68 -31.48 -10.21
C ARG A 33 20.80 -30.69 -11.16
N GLU A 34 19.91 -31.37 -11.89
CA GLU A 34 18.95 -30.71 -12.79
C GLU A 34 17.98 -29.81 -12.02
N LYS A 35 17.45 -30.29 -10.89
CA LYS A 35 16.59 -29.49 -9.99
C LYS A 35 17.34 -28.31 -9.38
N ASN A 36 18.58 -28.48 -8.93
CA ASN A 36 19.37 -27.37 -8.40
C ASN A 36 19.63 -26.29 -9.46
N LYS A 37 19.91 -26.67 -10.71
CA LYS A 37 20.05 -25.72 -11.81
C LYS A 37 18.76 -24.92 -12.05
N LYS A 38 17.60 -25.59 -12.00
CA LYS A 38 16.29 -24.93 -12.12
C LYS A 38 16.04 -23.95 -10.97
N ILE A 39 16.41 -24.33 -9.74
CA ILE A 39 16.31 -23.44 -8.57
C ILE A 39 17.14 -22.20 -8.79
N GLU A 40 18.39 -22.33 -9.23
CA GLU A 40 19.29 -21.20 -9.48
C GLU A 40 18.77 -20.26 -10.57
N GLU A 41 18.23 -20.80 -11.67
CA GLU A 41 17.56 -20.03 -12.73
C GLU A 41 16.34 -19.26 -12.18
N LEU A 42 15.48 -19.91 -11.40
CA LEU A 42 14.29 -19.28 -10.80
C LEU A 42 14.68 -18.23 -9.75
N THR A 43 15.69 -18.49 -8.92
CA THR A 43 16.21 -17.50 -7.95
C THR A 43 16.78 -16.28 -8.67
N SER A 44 17.48 -16.47 -9.78
CA SER A 44 17.96 -15.37 -10.62
C SER A 44 16.82 -14.54 -11.20
N LEU A 45 15.74 -15.20 -11.65
CA LEU A 45 14.55 -14.51 -12.15
C LEU A 45 13.81 -13.74 -11.05
N VAL A 46 13.64 -14.34 -9.87
CA VAL A 46 12.99 -13.69 -8.72
C VAL A 46 13.79 -12.47 -8.28
N THR A 47 15.11 -12.57 -8.18
CA THR A 47 15.97 -11.43 -7.81
C THR A 47 15.94 -10.34 -8.86
N PHE A 48 15.89 -10.68 -10.16
CA PHE A 48 15.70 -9.71 -11.24
C PHE A 48 14.35 -8.98 -11.14
N LEU A 49 13.25 -9.72 -10.92
CA LEU A 49 11.91 -9.14 -10.78
C LEU A 49 11.75 -8.30 -9.50
N GLN A 50 12.40 -8.72 -8.41
CA GLN A 50 12.45 -7.92 -7.19
C GLN A 50 13.25 -6.64 -7.42
N LYS A 51 14.38 -6.71 -8.13
CA LYS A 51 15.20 -5.53 -8.44
C LYS A 51 14.49 -4.57 -9.41
N SER A 52 13.71 -5.08 -10.36
CA SER A 52 12.88 -4.23 -11.22
C SER A 52 11.68 -3.62 -10.49
N LYS A 53 11.09 -4.33 -9.50
CA LYS A 53 10.05 -3.77 -8.63
C LYS A 53 10.60 -2.70 -7.66
N VAL A 54 11.77 -2.94 -7.07
CA VAL A 54 12.43 -2.01 -6.13
C VAL A 54 12.94 -0.74 -6.82
N ASN A 55 13.33 -0.80 -8.10
CA ASN A 55 13.82 0.38 -8.82
C ASN A 55 12.71 1.37 -9.25
N GLY A 56 11.42 1.04 -9.10
CA GLY A 56 10.30 1.93 -9.41
C GLY A 56 9.53 2.48 -8.20
N GLU A 57 9.78 1.98 -6.98
CA GLU A 57 8.85 2.15 -5.85
C GLU A 57 9.15 3.29 -4.87
N ASN A 58 10.19 4.13 -5.08
CA ASN A 58 10.56 5.11 -4.05
C ASN A 58 10.00 6.52 -4.17
N ASP A 59 9.40 6.94 -5.29
CA ASP A 59 8.79 8.29 -5.40
C ASP A 59 7.70 8.38 -6.49
N GLU A 60 7.21 7.25 -7.02
CA GLU A 60 6.23 7.29 -8.10
C GLU A 60 4.83 7.53 -7.51
N LYS A 61 4.32 8.75 -7.77
CA LYS A 61 2.98 9.20 -7.41
C LYS A 61 1.93 8.17 -7.87
N PRO A 62 0.85 7.94 -7.10
CA PRO A 62 -0.20 7.01 -7.51
C PRO A 62 -0.67 7.26 -8.94
N THR A 63 -0.79 6.20 -9.74
CA THR A 63 -1.43 6.32 -11.07
C THR A 63 -2.88 6.75 -10.92
N VAL A 64 -3.47 7.40 -11.92
CA VAL A 64 -4.87 7.87 -11.88
C VAL A 64 -5.84 6.71 -11.58
N ALA A 65 -5.56 5.51 -12.08
CA ALA A 65 -6.35 4.32 -11.78
C ALA A 65 -6.20 3.85 -10.33
N GLN A 66 -4.98 3.87 -9.78
CA GLN A 66 -4.76 3.56 -8.36
C GLN A 66 -5.39 4.59 -7.44
N GLU A 67 -5.30 5.87 -7.80
CA GLU A 67 -5.93 6.97 -7.06
C GLU A 67 -7.45 6.82 -7.03
N SER A 68 -8.10 6.51 -8.15
CA SER A 68 -9.55 6.32 -8.19
C SER A 68 -10.01 5.12 -7.35
N VAL A 69 -9.27 4.02 -7.36
CA VAL A 69 -9.54 2.85 -6.50
C VAL A 69 -9.32 3.20 -5.03
N ALA A 70 -8.23 3.90 -4.72
CA ALA A 70 -7.91 4.33 -3.37
C ALA A 70 -8.95 5.31 -2.79
N LEU A 71 -9.43 6.27 -3.57
CA LEU A 71 -10.51 7.19 -3.17
C LEU A 71 -11.79 6.45 -2.80
N ARG A 72 -12.19 5.45 -3.59
CA ARG A 72 -13.33 4.58 -3.25
C ARG A 72 -13.10 3.81 -1.95
N GLY A 73 -11.90 3.27 -1.76
CA GLY A 73 -11.52 2.63 -0.49
C GLY A 73 -11.62 3.60 0.69
N LEU A 74 -11.08 4.80 0.55
CA LEU A 74 -11.12 5.86 1.58
C LEU A 74 -12.54 6.35 1.86
N ASP A 75 -13.43 6.40 0.86
CA ASP A 75 -14.84 6.73 1.05
C ASP A 75 -15.52 5.72 2.00
N ILE A 76 -15.32 4.43 1.77
CA ILE A 76 -15.89 3.37 2.63
C ILE A 76 -15.28 3.46 4.03
N ILE A 77 -13.95 3.61 4.12
CA ILE A 77 -13.22 3.73 5.39
C ILE A 77 -13.75 4.90 6.23
N LYS A 78 -13.94 6.06 5.60
CA LYS A 78 -14.39 7.30 6.25
C LYS A 78 -15.83 7.21 6.70
N ARG A 79 -16.76 6.75 5.84
CA ARG A 79 -18.18 6.62 6.19
C ARG A 79 -18.39 5.70 7.39
N ASN A 80 -17.56 4.66 7.49
CA ASN A 80 -17.62 3.66 8.55
C ASN A 80 -16.66 3.93 9.71
N GLN A 81 -15.94 5.05 9.68
CA GLN A 81 -15.03 5.49 10.75
C GLN A 81 -13.98 4.44 11.14
N LEU A 82 -13.48 3.65 10.18
CA LEU A 82 -12.62 2.49 10.48
C LEU A 82 -11.26 2.91 11.08
N LEU A 83 -10.74 4.06 10.66
CA LEU A 83 -9.48 4.59 11.20
C LEU A 83 -9.66 5.12 12.62
N GLU A 84 -10.76 5.84 12.88
CA GLU A 84 -11.10 6.38 14.19
C GLU A 84 -11.35 5.29 15.24
N GLN A 85 -11.98 4.19 14.84
CA GLN A 85 -12.29 3.06 15.72
C GLN A 85 -11.04 2.24 16.12
N THR A 86 -10.00 2.29 15.29
CA THR A 86 -8.75 1.58 15.55
C THR A 86 -7.90 2.31 16.58
N VAL A 87 -7.84 3.64 16.51
CA VAL A 87 -7.09 4.48 17.45
C VAL A 87 -7.97 4.79 18.67
N ARG A 88 -7.94 3.91 19.66
CA ARG A 88 -8.82 4.00 20.85
C ARG A 88 -8.26 4.84 21.98
N THR A 89 -6.94 4.90 22.11
CA THR A 89 -6.31 5.57 23.25
C THR A 89 -6.29 7.08 23.03
N ASN A 90 -6.74 7.86 24.03
CA ASN A 90 -6.70 9.32 23.95
C ASN A 90 -5.28 9.86 23.72
N ALA A 91 -4.25 9.17 24.22
CA ALA A 91 -2.85 9.52 23.99
C ALA A 91 -2.45 9.38 22.51
N GLU A 92 -2.83 8.29 21.84
CA GLU A 92 -2.54 8.06 20.42
C GLU A 92 -3.26 9.09 19.55
N ARG A 93 -4.52 9.40 19.88
CA ARG A 93 -5.28 10.47 19.20
C ARG A 93 -4.61 11.83 19.35
N ALA A 94 -4.16 12.17 20.57
CA ALA A 94 -3.46 13.43 20.81
C ALA A 94 -2.14 13.52 20.00
N LEU A 95 -1.39 12.42 19.89
CA LEU A 95 -0.19 12.34 19.06
C LEU A 95 -0.53 12.60 17.58
N LEU A 96 -1.56 11.94 17.05
CA LEU A 96 -2.00 12.12 15.67
C LEU A 96 -2.49 13.56 15.41
N CYS A 97 -3.32 14.12 16.29
CA CYS A 97 -3.72 15.53 16.20
C CYS A 97 -2.51 16.44 16.15
N SER A 98 -1.58 16.31 17.10
CA SER A 98 -0.38 17.15 17.13
C SER A 98 0.46 17.03 15.86
N PHE A 99 0.47 15.85 15.24
CA PHE A 99 1.16 15.59 13.99
C PHE A 99 0.47 16.27 12.81
N PHE A 100 -0.82 15.99 12.55
CA PHE A 100 -1.52 16.57 11.39
C PHE A 100 -1.77 18.08 11.54
N GLU A 101 -1.82 18.59 12.76
CA GLU A 101 -1.96 20.03 13.05
C GLU A 101 -0.63 20.80 13.05
N ALA A 102 0.52 20.14 12.99
CA ALA A 102 1.81 20.82 12.85
C ALA A 102 1.97 21.41 11.43
N ALA A 103 2.56 22.60 11.32
CA ALA A 103 2.88 23.22 10.03
C ALA A 103 3.92 22.40 9.24
N GLU A 104 4.92 21.87 9.95
CA GLU A 104 5.93 20.96 9.41
C GLU A 104 5.93 19.66 10.23
N PRO A 105 5.05 18.71 9.87
CA PRO A 105 4.92 17.47 10.61
C PRO A 105 6.18 16.60 10.45
N LYS A 106 6.79 16.22 11.58
CA LYS A 106 7.89 15.26 11.60
C LYS A 106 7.37 13.88 12.00
N PRO A 107 7.37 12.89 11.10
CA PRO A 107 6.90 11.56 11.43
C PRO A 107 7.84 10.91 12.44
N THR A 108 7.30 10.48 13.57
CA THR A 108 8.00 9.61 14.53
C THR A 108 7.62 8.16 14.29
N GLU A 109 8.48 7.23 14.71
CA GLU A 109 8.22 5.79 14.58
C GLU A 109 6.87 5.39 15.19
N THR A 110 6.51 5.99 16.33
CA THR A 110 5.21 5.76 16.99
C THR A 110 4.03 6.22 16.13
N ILE A 111 4.11 7.41 15.52
CA ILE A 111 3.03 7.92 14.64
C ILE A 111 2.86 6.99 13.44
N VAL A 112 3.96 6.59 12.82
CA VAL A 112 3.94 5.67 11.66
C VAL A 112 3.33 4.33 12.06
N ALA A 113 3.70 3.78 13.23
CA ALA A 113 3.14 2.53 13.73
C ALA A 113 1.62 2.61 14.00
N ILE A 114 1.14 3.73 14.55
CA ILE A 114 -0.30 3.93 14.80
C ILE A 114 -1.07 3.99 13.48
N ILE A 115 -0.57 4.75 12.49
CA ILE A 115 -1.19 4.87 11.17
C ILE A 115 -1.17 3.52 10.45
N ASP A 116 -0.05 2.79 10.50
CA ASP A 116 0.10 1.47 9.89
C ASP A 116 -0.90 0.46 10.48
N ALA A 117 -1.05 0.44 11.80
CA ALA A 117 -2.02 -0.40 12.49
C ALA A 117 -3.46 -0.03 12.13
N ALA A 118 -3.78 1.27 12.05
CA ALA A 118 -5.09 1.76 11.65
C ALA A 118 -5.49 1.32 10.24
N PHE A 119 -4.59 1.49 9.27
CA PHE A 119 -4.87 1.02 7.91
C PHE A 119 -4.91 -0.51 7.81
N THR A 120 -4.04 -1.22 8.53
CA THR A 120 -4.07 -2.70 8.54
C THR A 120 -5.44 -3.19 9.02
N ASN A 121 -5.95 -2.63 10.13
CA ASN A 121 -7.27 -2.98 10.63
C ASN A 121 -8.39 -2.63 9.63
N ALA A 122 -8.37 -1.42 9.07
CA ALA A 122 -9.38 -1.00 8.12
C ALA A 122 -9.44 -1.91 6.89
N ILE A 123 -8.27 -2.27 6.33
CA ILE A 123 -8.16 -3.18 5.20
C ILE A 123 -8.67 -4.59 5.56
N ASP A 124 -8.28 -5.11 6.72
CA ASP A 124 -8.77 -6.41 7.19
C ASP A 124 -10.30 -6.43 7.31
N VAL A 125 -10.91 -5.39 7.86
CA VAL A 125 -12.37 -5.30 7.98
C VAL A 125 -13.02 -5.24 6.60
N LEU A 126 -12.47 -4.46 5.65
CA LEU A 126 -12.98 -4.38 4.28
C LEU A 126 -12.95 -5.72 3.54
N LEU A 127 -11.89 -6.50 3.74
CA LEU A 127 -11.72 -7.79 3.07
C LEU A 127 -12.51 -8.92 3.73
N MET A 128 -12.57 -8.93 5.07
CA MET A 128 -13.15 -10.02 5.85
C MET A 128 -14.65 -9.85 6.13
N ARG A 129 -15.15 -8.61 6.15
CA ARG A 129 -16.54 -8.31 6.50
C ARG A 129 -17.16 -7.30 5.52
N PRO A 130 -17.15 -7.58 4.20
CA PRO A 130 -17.71 -6.67 3.19
C PRO A 130 -19.22 -6.43 3.41
N ASP A 131 -19.93 -7.40 4.00
CA ASP A 131 -21.38 -7.33 4.24
C ASP A 131 -21.78 -6.31 5.32
N LEU A 132 -20.81 -5.76 6.07
CA LEU A 132 -21.07 -4.72 7.08
C LEU A 132 -21.25 -3.32 6.48
N PHE A 133 -21.00 -3.17 5.18
CA PHE A 133 -20.98 -1.89 4.52
C PHE A 133 -22.16 -1.78 3.56
N ASP A 134 -22.88 -0.67 3.62
CA ASP A 134 -23.90 -0.32 2.61
C ASP A 134 -23.26 -0.09 1.23
N ASP A 135 -21.96 0.26 1.22
CA ASP A 135 -21.16 0.46 0.02
C ASP A 135 -20.53 -0.86 -0.48
N PHE A 136 -20.65 -1.10 -1.78
CA PHE A 136 -20.14 -2.31 -2.42
C PHE A 136 -18.60 -2.28 -2.53
N VAL A 137 -17.93 -3.23 -1.88
CA VAL A 137 -16.49 -3.51 -2.06
C VAL A 137 -16.32 -4.35 -3.33
N ASP A 138 -16.10 -3.69 -4.46
CA ASP A 138 -15.98 -4.35 -5.76
C ASP A 138 -14.69 -5.18 -5.93
N ASN A 139 -14.64 -6.00 -6.97
CA ASN A 139 -13.52 -6.91 -7.20
C ASN A 139 -12.20 -6.16 -7.45
N GLU A 140 -12.26 -4.97 -8.05
CA GLU A 140 -11.07 -4.15 -8.31
C GLU A 140 -10.47 -3.62 -7.00
N LEU A 141 -11.31 -3.08 -6.10
CA LEU A 141 -10.91 -2.65 -4.77
C LEU A 141 -10.39 -3.83 -3.95
N ARG A 142 -11.04 -5.00 -4.01
CA ARG A 142 -10.54 -6.21 -3.33
C ARG A 142 -9.15 -6.58 -3.80
N LEU A 143 -8.92 -6.65 -5.12
CA LEU A 143 -7.60 -6.99 -5.69
C LEU A 143 -6.54 -5.94 -5.31
N PHE A 144 -6.90 -4.66 -5.32
CA PHE A 144 -6.01 -3.58 -4.87
C PHE A 144 -5.59 -3.77 -3.41
N LEU A 145 -6.54 -4.11 -2.53
CA LEU A 145 -6.31 -4.30 -1.10
C LEU A 145 -5.54 -5.59 -0.75
N LEU A 146 -5.45 -6.57 -1.65
CA LEU A 146 -4.68 -7.80 -1.41
C LEU A 146 -3.17 -7.55 -1.33
N ASP A 147 -2.63 -6.57 -2.06
CA ASP A 147 -1.26 -6.09 -1.84
C ASP A 147 -1.28 -5.05 -0.72
N ILE A 148 -1.48 -5.52 0.52
CA ILE A 148 -1.67 -4.68 1.71
C ILE A 148 -0.57 -3.63 1.84
N ARG A 149 0.69 -3.98 1.56
CA ARG A 149 1.83 -3.07 1.69
C ARG A 149 1.71 -1.91 0.70
N ASN A 150 1.45 -2.20 -0.58
CA ASN A 150 1.30 -1.16 -1.60
C ASN A 150 0.00 -0.37 -1.41
N ALA A 151 -1.09 -1.03 -1.02
CA ALA A 151 -2.37 -0.41 -0.73
C ALA A 151 -2.26 0.64 0.37
N LYS A 152 -1.61 0.31 1.51
CA LYS A 152 -1.40 1.26 2.62
C LYS A 152 -0.64 2.51 2.17
N ARG A 153 0.44 2.34 1.40
CA ARG A 153 1.22 3.45 0.85
C ARG A 153 0.34 4.36 -0.01
N ILE A 154 -0.34 3.78 -1.01
CA ILE A 154 -1.18 4.53 -1.94
C ILE A 154 -2.34 5.21 -1.22
N LEU A 155 -3.02 4.51 -0.30
CA LEU A 155 -4.12 5.07 0.49
C LEU A 155 -3.65 6.26 1.33
N LEU A 156 -2.48 6.15 1.98
CA LEU A 156 -1.89 7.25 2.74
C LEU A 156 -1.51 8.43 1.84
N ASP A 157 -0.86 8.19 0.70
CA ASP A 157 -0.48 9.24 -0.26
C ASP A 157 -1.70 10.01 -0.78
N VAL A 158 -2.76 9.27 -1.14
CA VAL A 158 -4.04 9.85 -1.58
C VAL A 158 -4.71 10.59 -0.43
N MET A 159 -4.75 10.03 0.78
CA MET A 159 -5.34 10.68 1.95
C MET A 159 -4.63 12.00 2.31
N LEU A 160 -3.30 12.08 2.16
CA LEU A 160 -2.54 13.32 2.40
C LEU A 160 -2.76 14.38 1.30
N SER A 161 -3.07 13.94 0.08
CA SER A 161 -3.41 14.80 -1.06
C SER A 161 -4.86 15.33 -1.01
N HIS A 162 -5.74 14.60 -0.32
CA HIS A 162 -7.17 14.87 -0.16
C HIS A 162 -7.54 14.88 1.35
N PRO A 163 -7.26 15.98 2.07
CA PRO A 163 -7.36 16.07 3.53
C PRO A 163 -8.74 15.75 4.11
N GLU A 164 -9.79 15.85 3.30
CA GLU A 164 -11.14 15.46 3.69
C GLU A 164 -11.22 13.99 4.11
N TYR A 165 -10.29 13.13 3.68
CA TYR A 165 -10.21 11.74 4.09
C TYR A 165 -9.43 11.50 5.38
N VAL A 166 -8.70 12.51 5.88
CA VAL A 166 -8.05 12.42 7.19
C VAL A 166 -9.13 12.49 8.28
N PRO A 167 -9.17 11.52 9.21
CA PRO A 167 -10.11 11.55 10.32
C PRO A 167 -10.11 12.86 11.10
N ARG A 168 -11.30 13.37 11.44
CA ARG A 168 -11.43 14.56 12.30
C ARG A 168 -10.78 14.35 13.65
N ALA A 169 -10.92 13.14 14.20
CA ALA A 169 -10.31 12.75 15.46
C ALA A 169 -8.77 12.72 15.42
N TRP A 170 -8.16 12.86 14.25
CA TRP A 170 -6.71 12.95 14.05
C TRP A 170 -6.27 14.37 13.68
N GLY A 171 -7.16 15.38 13.69
CA GLY A 171 -6.84 16.75 13.28
C GLY A 171 -7.11 17.06 11.80
N GLY A 172 -7.87 16.22 11.09
CA GLY A 172 -8.17 16.40 9.67
C GLY A 172 -8.85 17.73 9.31
N ASP A 173 -9.71 18.28 10.18
CA ASP A 173 -10.38 19.56 9.91
C ASP A 173 -9.38 20.73 9.86
N THR A 174 -8.39 20.74 10.75
CA THR A 174 -7.32 21.75 10.80
C THR A 174 -6.41 21.63 9.57
N LEU A 175 -6.05 20.41 9.18
CA LEU A 175 -5.26 20.13 7.99
C LEU A 175 -5.99 20.59 6.72
N ALA A 176 -7.27 20.25 6.58
CA ALA A 176 -8.09 20.63 5.43
C ALA A 176 -8.24 22.14 5.30
N LYS A 177 -8.42 22.84 6.43
CA LYS A 177 -8.47 24.30 6.48
C LYS A 177 -7.16 24.92 5.99
N ARG A 178 -6.01 24.46 6.50
CA ARG A 178 -4.70 24.98 6.11
C ARG A 178 -4.43 24.80 4.61
N GLN A 179 -4.66 23.61 4.07
CA GLN A 179 -4.44 23.38 2.64
C GLN A 179 -5.35 24.24 1.75
N ARG A 180 -6.60 24.51 2.19
CA ARG A 180 -7.49 25.41 1.46
C ARG A 180 -6.95 26.85 1.46
N GLU A 181 -6.52 27.34 2.62
CA GLU A 181 -5.93 28.67 2.74
C GLU A 181 -4.65 28.82 1.89
N GLU A 182 -3.79 27.79 1.86
CA GLU A 182 -2.59 27.77 1.00
C GLU A 182 -2.94 27.81 -0.49
N LYS A 183 -3.92 27.00 -0.93
CA LYS A 183 -4.40 27.02 -2.33
C LYS A 183 -4.96 28.39 -2.71
N GLU A 184 -5.78 29.00 -1.85
CA GLU A 184 -6.33 30.34 -2.09
C GLU A 184 -5.25 31.44 -2.16
N LEU A 185 -4.17 31.32 -1.38
CA LEU A 185 -3.03 32.27 -1.42
C LEU A 185 -2.21 32.11 -2.70
N LEU A 186 -1.99 30.89 -3.16
CA LEU A 186 -1.31 30.57 -4.43
C LEU A 186 -2.09 31.11 -5.63
N GLU A 187 -3.41 30.96 -5.64
CA GLU A 187 -4.30 31.48 -6.68
C GLU A 187 -4.31 33.01 -6.72
N LYS A 188 -4.26 33.68 -5.54
CA LYS A 188 -4.17 35.15 -5.46
C LYS A 188 -2.85 35.71 -6.00
N CYS A 189 -1.75 34.97 -5.97
CA CYS A 189 -0.45 35.40 -6.53
C CYS A 189 -0.31 35.19 -8.05
N HIS A 190 -1.10 34.30 -8.65
CA HIS A 190 -1.03 33.96 -10.10
C HIS A 190 -1.98 34.78 -10.97
N THR A 191 -2.69 35.77 -10.40
CA THR A 191 -3.44 36.75 -11.20
C THR A 191 -2.56 37.99 -11.45
N PRO A 192 -2.06 38.22 -12.68
CA PRO A 192 -1.52 39.53 -13.02
C PRO A 192 -2.68 40.53 -12.97
N LYS A 193 -2.53 41.57 -12.13
CA LYS A 193 -3.39 42.76 -12.12
C LYS A 193 -3.45 43.33 -13.54
N ALA A 194 -4.53 43.05 -14.26
CA ALA A 194 -4.86 43.71 -15.50
C ALA A 194 -6.00 44.70 -15.28
N SER A 195 -5.70 45.96 -15.55
CA SER A 195 -6.59 47.09 -15.84
C SER A 195 -7.46 47.66 -14.72
N SER A 196 -6.98 48.80 -14.19
CA SER A 196 -7.82 50.00 -14.09
C SER A 196 -8.35 50.35 -15.49
N PRO A 197 -9.60 50.82 -15.60
CA PRO A 197 -9.74 52.16 -16.12
C PRO A 197 -10.79 52.99 -15.35
N GLU A 198 -10.28 54.10 -14.84
CA GLU A 198 -10.95 55.38 -14.71
C GLU A 198 -11.86 55.71 -15.93
N LYS A 199 -13.15 56.00 -15.69
CA LYS A 199 -13.83 57.23 -16.17
C LYS A 199 -15.31 57.33 -15.77
N ARG A 200 -15.59 58.48 -15.13
CA ARG A 200 -16.75 59.38 -15.29
C ARG A 200 -18.08 58.98 -14.65
N LYS A 201 -18.23 59.47 -13.42
CA LYS A 201 -19.48 60.03 -12.90
C LYS A 201 -20.08 60.99 -13.96
N LEU A 202 -21.25 60.65 -14.48
CA LEU A 202 -22.17 61.61 -15.09
C LEU A 202 -23.45 61.58 -14.25
N THR A 203 -23.53 62.57 -13.36
CA THR A 203 -24.71 62.92 -12.60
C THR A 203 -25.78 63.43 -13.57
N LEU A 204 -26.88 62.69 -13.73
CA LEU A 204 -28.12 63.24 -14.28
C LEU A 204 -29.09 63.47 -13.12
N LYS A 205 -29.03 64.66 -12.52
CA LYS A 205 -30.13 65.19 -11.73
C LYS A 205 -31.18 65.70 -12.72
N GLN A 206 -32.30 64.99 -12.85
CA GLN A 206 -33.52 65.56 -13.41
C GLN A 206 -34.20 66.40 -12.32
N TYR A 207 -34.40 67.69 -12.59
CA TYR A 207 -35.37 68.53 -11.88
C TYR A 207 -36.60 68.73 -12.78
N PRO A 208 -37.80 68.87 -12.19
CA PRO A 208 -39.06 68.97 -12.90
C PRO A 208 -39.34 70.42 -13.35
N ASN A 209 -40.06 70.56 -14.45
CA ASN A 209 -41.01 71.64 -14.72
C ASN A 209 -42.05 71.14 -15.71
#